data_AF-A0A7Y0GW16-F1
#
_entry.id   AF-A0A7Y0GW16-F1
#
_cell.length_a   1.000
_cell.length_b   1.000
_cell.length_c   1.000
_cell.angle_alpha   90.00
_cell.angle_beta   90.00
_cell.angle_gamma   90.00
#
_symmetry.space_group_name_H-M   'P 1'
#
loop_
_entity.id
_entity.type
_entity.pdbx_description
1 polymer ?
#
loop_
_entity_poly.entity_id
_entity_poly.type
_entity_poly.pdbx_seq_one_letter_code
_entity_poly.pdbx_strand_id
1 'polypeptide(L)'
;MAEMLRRVRARSDDRGFTLTELLVAMTVFGICVAMVFGAVILVVRKMDDAQKSADAVFTLRQAVAQIDRQVRSGNVLYSPASEATAGCFGDPTANSGNCMRIFTQSNGSEKCVQWQVLDDPGQPGSKLLRSRSWEPMWTTTGNVTGWSIVARGLRLDATNPFTLNGALTPYKERLLDVRLLAYDARTRSTVSVQSSLAGRNTSYGYTGTDCTPVPLP
;
A
#
# COMPACT_ATOMS: atom_id res chain seq x y z
N MET A 1 57.45 -50.30 0.52
CA MET A 1 56.09 -49.70 0.65
C MET A 1 55.58 -49.00 -0.62
N ALA A 2 56.30 -49.01 -1.76
CA ALA A 2 55.82 -48.42 -3.03
C ALA A 2 55.08 -49.40 -3.96
N GLU A 3 55.16 -50.71 -3.72
CA GLU A 3 54.53 -51.73 -4.58
C GLU A 3 53.07 -52.05 -4.23
N MET A 4 52.61 -51.72 -3.02
CA MET A 4 51.23 -52.01 -2.60
C MET A 4 50.22 -51.02 -3.19
N LEU A 5 50.67 -49.81 -3.56
CA LEU A 5 49.83 -48.80 -4.22
C LEU A 5 49.67 -49.01 -5.73
N ARG A 6 50.40 -49.96 -6.34
CA ARG A 6 50.40 -50.16 -7.79
C ARG A 6 49.43 -51.25 -8.28
N ARG A 7 48.86 -52.05 -7.38
CA ARG A 7 47.92 -53.14 -7.72
C ARG A 7 46.43 -52.84 -7.57
N VAL A 8 46.06 -51.66 -7.06
CA VAL A 8 44.65 -51.24 -7.00
C VAL A 8 44.14 -50.69 -8.36
N ARG A 9 45.03 -50.57 -9.36
CA ARG A 9 44.73 -49.97 -10.67
C ARG A 9 44.54 -50.97 -11.82
N ALA A 10 44.39 -52.26 -11.52
CA ALA A 10 44.26 -53.30 -12.54
C ALA A 10 42.80 -53.80 -12.62
N ARG A 11 42.18 -53.52 -13.78
CA ARG A 11 40.81 -53.87 -14.21
C ARG A 11 39.71 -52.94 -13.72
N SER A 12 39.65 -51.73 -14.30
CA SER A 12 38.34 -51.26 -14.74
C SER A 12 37.89 -52.22 -15.85
N ASP A 13 36.78 -52.91 -15.61
CA ASP A 13 36.13 -53.75 -16.59
C ASP A 13 35.56 -52.79 -17.66
N ASP A 14 36.31 -52.54 -18.74
CA ASP A 14 35.90 -51.68 -19.88
C ASP A 14 34.82 -52.39 -20.72
N ARG A 15 33.72 -52.80 -20.07
CA ARG A 15 32.51 -53.25 -20.75
C ARG A 15 31.76 -52.00 -21.16
N GLY A 16 31.70 -51.74 -22.46
CA GLY A 16 30.93 -50.63 -23.02
C GLY A 16 29.49 -50.66 -22.51
N PHE A 17 28.95 -49.49 -22.17
CA PHE A 17 27.58 -49.33 -21.69
C PHE A 17 26.59 -49.93 -22.68
N THR A 18 25.64 -50.72 -22.17
CA THR A 18 24.58 -51.26 -23.02
C THR A 18 23.62 -50.14 -23.40
N LEU A 19 23.04 -50.19 -24.61
CA LEU A 19 22.08 -49.19 -25.10
C LEU A 19 20.89 -49.03 -24.13
N THR A 20 20.49 -50.13 -23.50
CA THR A 20 19.46 -50.16 -22.45
C THR A 20 19.85 -49.39 -21.20
N GLU A 21 21.11 -49.45 -20.78
CA GLU A 21 21.60 -48.75 -19.58
C GLU A 21 21.65 -47.23 -19.79
N LEU A 22 22.03 -46.79 -21.00
CA LEU A 22 21.99 -45.37 -21.35
C LEU A 22 20.56 -44.83 -21.40
N LEU A 23 19.60 -45.61 -21.90
CA LEU A 23 18.18 -45.24 -21.91
C LEU A 23 17.61 -45.12 -20.48
N VAL A 24 17.95 -46.08 -19.59
CA VAL A 24 17.55 -46.01 -18.18
C VAL A 24 18.19 -44.80 -17.49
N ALA A 25 19.47 -44.52 -17.74
CA ALA A 25 20.14 -43.35 -17.17
C ALA A 25 19.49 -42.03 -17.62
N MET A 26 19.13 -41.91 -18.91
CA MET A 26 18.45 -40.71 -19.43
C MET A 26 17.05 -40.53 -18.85
N THR A 27 16.30 -41.62 -18.67
CA THR A 27 14.95 -41.54 -18.08
C THR A 27 14.99 -41.17 -16.61
N VAL A 28 15.88 -41.77 -15.81
CA VAL A 28 16.09 -41.41 -14.41
C VAL A 28 16.57 -39.96 -14.29
N PHE A 29 17.55 -39.56 -15.10
CA PHE A 29 18.03 -38.18 -15.12
C PHE A 29 16.92 -37.18 -15.50
N GLY A 30 16.10 -37.50 -16.51
CA GLY A 30 14.96 -36.68 -16.91
C GLY A 30 13.96 -36.49 -15.78
N ILE A 31 13.65 -37.54 -15.03
CA ILE A 31 12.77 -37.47 -13.84
C ILE A 31 13.39 -36.57 -12.77
N CYS A 32 14.69 -36.75 -12.47
CA CYS A 32 15.39 -35.91 -11.49
C CYS A 32 15.37 -34.44 -11.89
N VAL A 33 15.66 -34.13 -13.16
CA VAL A 33 15.64 -32.76 -13.70
C VAL A 33 14.23 -32.17 -13.61
N ALA A 34 13.19 -32.92 -13.95
CA ALA A 34 11.81 -32.47 -13.84
C ALA A 34 11.41 -32.14 -12.39
N MET A 35 11.83 -32.96 -11.41
CA MET A 35 11.59 -32.67 -10.00
C MET A 35 12.30 -31.39 -9.53
N VAL A 36 13.57 -31.21 -9.93
CA VAL A 36 14.35 -30.02 -9.57
C VAL A 36 13.72 -28.77 -10.16
N PHE A 37 13.36 -28.77 -11.45
CA PHE A 37 12.70 -27.62 -12.07
C PHE A 37 11.32 -27.35 -11.45
N GLY A 38 10.55 -28.38 -11.11
CA GLY A 38 9.30 -28.24 -10.37
C GLY A 38 9.48 -27.50 -9.05
N ALA A 39 10.51 -27.87 -8.28
CA ALA A 39 10.84 -27.20 -7.03
C ALA A 39 11.27 -25.74 -7.24
N VAL A 40 12.11 -25.46 -8.26
CA VAL A 40 12.56 -24.10 -8.59
C VAL A 40 11.37 -23.21 -8.97
N ILE A 41 10.45 -23.70 -9.81
CA ILE A 41 9.25 -22.95 -10.21
C ILE A 41 8.40 -22.59 -8.99
N LEU A 42 8.27 -23.53 -8.04
CA LEU A 42 7.54 -23.29 -6.80
C LEU A 42 8.20 -22.18 -5.97
N VAL A 43 9.52 -22.21 -5.82
CA VAL A 43 10.27 -21.17 -5.10
C VAL A 43 10.11 -19.80 -5.78
N VAL A 44 10.26 -19.73 -7.10
CA VAL A 44 10.11 -18.46 -7.85
C VAL A 44 8.72 -17.87 -7.66
N ARG A 45 7.66 -18.70 -7.72
CA ARG A 45 6.29 -18.22 -7.46
C ARG A 45 6.12 -17.67 -6.05
N LYS A 46 6.70 -18.34 -5.04
CA LYS A 46 6.68 -17.88 -3.65
C LYS A 46 7.45 -16.58 -3.44
N MET A 47 8.53 -16.36 -4.17
CA MET A 47 9.27 -15.10 -4.15
C MET A 47 8.48 -13.95 -4.77
N ASP A 48 7.81 -14.15 -5.92
CA ASP A 48 6.93 -13.14 -6.53
C ASP A 48 5.77 -12.76 -5.61
N ASP A 49 5.17 -13.75 -4.92
CA ASP A 49 4.13 -13.52 -3.93
C ASP A 49 4.64 -12.64 -2.79
N ALA A 50 5.76 -13.02 -2.17
CA ALA A 50 6.34 -12.29 -1.05
C ALA A 50 6.72 -10.84 -1.43
N GLN A 51 7.26 -10.64 -2.64
CA GLN A 51 7.62 -9.32 -3.13
C GLN A 51 6.38 -8.41 -3.27
N LYS A 52 5.29 -8.92 -3.86
CA LYS A 52 4.06 -8.14 -4.04
C LYS A 52 3.40 -7.76 -2.73
N SER A 53 3.37 -8.67 -1.75
CA SER A 53 2.86 -8.36 -0.42
C SER A 53 3.72 -7.29 0.27
N ALA A 54 5.04 -7.35 0.12
CA ALA A 54 5.96 -6.35 0.66
C ALA A 54 5.76 -4.97 0.01
N ASP A 55 5.62 -4.90 -1.31
CA ASP A 55 5.39 -3.67 -2.06
C ASP A 55 4.07 -2.98 -1.64
N ALA A 56 3.01 -3.76 -1.41
CA ALA A 56 1.72 -3.24 -0.94
C ALA A 56 1.85 -2.60 0.46
N VAL A 57 2.55 -3.26 1.38
CA VAL A 57 2.80 -2.72 2.74
C VAL A 57 3.68 -1.49 2.69
N PHE A 58 4.71 -1.48 1.84
CA PHE A 58 5.59 -0.33 1.66
C PHE A 58 4.81 0.89 1.15
N THR A 59 3.97 0.69 0.13
CA THR A 59 3.11 1.75 -0.45
C THR A 59 2.17 2.31 0.61
N LEU A 60 1.55 1.45 1.43
CA LEU A 60 0.70 1.89 2.54
C LEU A 60 1.45 2.72 3.59
N ARG A 61 2.63 2.27 4.01
CA ARG A 61 3.46 3.00 4.98
C ARG A 61 3.90 4.35 4.42
N GLN A 62 4.24 4.42 3.13
CA GLN A 62 4.57 5.67 2.46
C GLN A 62 3.36 6.62 2.43
N ALA A 63 2.16 6.11 2.14
CA ALA A 63 0.94 6.90 2.16
C ALA A 63 0.66 7.50 3.56
N VAL A 64 0.75 6.67 4.60
CA VAL A 64 0.57 7.13 5.99
C VAL A 64 1.63 8.15 6.39
N ALA A 65 2.89 7.95 5.98
CA ALA A 65 3.96 8.92 6.25
C ALA A 65 3.73 10.27 5.55
N GLN A 66 3.16 10.27 4.34
CA GLN A 66 2.77 11.51 3.65
C GLN A 66 1.64 12.22 4.40
N ILE A 67 0.62 11.50 4.87
CA ILE A 67 -0.46 12.06 5.68
C ILE A 67 0.09 12.61 7.00
N ASP A 68 0.95 11.87 7.71
CA ASP A 68 1.59 12.30 8.96
C ASP A 68 2.32 13.63 8.78
N ARG A 69 3.14 13.76 7.73
CA ARG A 69 3.84 15.01 7.45
C ARG A 69 2.87 16.18 7.25
N GLN A 70 1.76 15.97 6.54
CA GLN A 70 0.78 17.02 6.29
C GLN A 70 -0.04 17.37 7.53
N VAL A 71 -0.41 16.39 8.36
CA VAL A 71 -1.11 16.61 9.63
C VAL A 71 -0.22 17.36 10.60
N ARG A 72 1.06 16.98 10.74
CA ARG A 72 2.01 17.66 11.62
C ARG A 72 2.30 19.10 11.21
N SER A 73 2.25 19.37 9.91
CA SER A 73 2.37 20.72 9.33
C SER A 73 1.01 21.37 9.05
N GLY A 74 -0.06 20.80 9.60
CA GLY A 74 -1.42 21.28 9.41
C GLY A 74 -1.74 22.41 10.37
N ASN A 75 -2.33 23.48 9.87
CA ASN A 75 -2.89 24.57 10.67
C ASN A 75 -4.34 24.29 11.03
N VAL A 76 -5.10 23.66 10.11
CA VAL A 76 -6.50 23.25 10.34
C VAL A 76 -6.67 21.81 9.88
N LEU A 77 -7.20 20.96 10.76
CA LEU A 77 -7.66 19.63 10.39
C LEU A 77 -9.18 19.60 10.39
N TYR A 78 -9.75 19.36 9.21
CA TYR A 78 -11.20 19.22 9.04
C TYR A 78 -11.63 17.83 9.52
N SER A 79 -12.78 17.77 10.20
CA SER A 79 -13.29 16.50 10.70
C SER A 79 -13.78 15.63 9.55
N PRO A 80 -13.21 14.43 9.32
CA PRO A 80 -13.65 13.52 8.27
C PRO A 80 -15.13 13.15 8.36
N ALA A 81 -15.67 13.12 9.59
CA ALA A 81 -17.06 12.77 9.85
C ALA A 81 -18.05 13.86 9.41
N SER A 82 -17.62 15.11 9.27
CA SER A 82 -18.45 16.25 8.91
C SER A 82 -18.07 16.86 7.56
N GLU A 83 -17.33 16.12 6.72
CA GLU A 83 -16.99 16.56 5.37
C GLU A 83 -18.22 16.53 4.47
N ALA A 84 -18.52 17.66 3.82
CA ALA A 84 -19.65 17.75 2.91
C ALA A 84 -19.36 16.99 1.60
N THR A 85 -20.36 16.29 1.08
CA THR A 85 -20.23 15.40 -0.09
C THR A 85 -19.73 16.11 -1.35
N ALA A 86 -19.93 17.42 -1.48
CA ALA A 86 -19.53 18.19 -2.67
C ALA A 86 -18.02 18.12 -2.97
N GLY A 87 -17.18 17.90 -1.95
CA GLY A 87 -15.74 17.69 -2.14
C GLY A 87 -15.34 16.23 -2.29
N CYS A 88 -16.15 15.29 -1.79
CA CYS A 88 -15.81 13.88 -1.66
C CYS A 88 -16.67 13.03 -2.59
N PHE A 89 -16.10 12.58 -3.72
CA PHE A 89 -16.68 11.50 -4.52
C PHE A 89 -17.08 10.26 -3.71
N GLY A 90 -18.33 9.86 -3.80
CA GLY A 90 -18.86 8.66 -3.15
C GLY A 90 -20.31 8.89 -2.75
N ASP A 91 -20.97 7.84 -2.28
CA ASP A 91 -22.37 7.88 -1.87
C ASP A 91 -22.63 9.03 -0.86
N PRO A 92 -23.52 10.00 -1.19
CA PRO A 92 -23.85 11.13 -0.33
C PRO A 92 -24.39 10.75 1.05
N THR A 93 -24.79 9.50 1.26
CA THR A 93 -25.34 9.02 2.53
C THR A 93 -24.33 8.26 3.41
N ALA A 94 -23.13 7.93 2.91
CA ALA A 94 -22.18 7.02 3.57
C ALA A 94 -20.72 7.54 3.69
N ASN A 95 -20.46 8.82 3.38
CA ASN A 95 -19.10 9.35 3.21
C ASN A 95 -18.42 9.94 4.45
N SER A 96 -19.01 9.85 5.64
CA SER A 96 -18.41 10.36 6.86
C SER A 96 -17.14 9.54 7.21
N GLY A 97 -15.97 10.05 6.85
CA GLY A 97 -14.68 9.40 7.15
C GLY A 97 -13.95 8.72 5.99
N ASN A 98 -14.51 8.71 4.77
CA ASN A 98 -13.80 8.23 3.56
C ASN A 98 -12.93 9.30 2.89
N CYS A 99 -13.10 10.55 3.31
CA CYS A 99 -12.30 11.67 2.88
C CYS A 99 -11.90 12.53 4.06
N MET A 100 -10.81 13.27 3.89
CA MET A 100 -10.34 14.23 4.88
C MET A 100 -9.66 15.39 4.18
N ARG A 101 -9.76 16.59 4.76
CA ARG A 101 -9.01 17.76 4.33
C ARG A 101 -8.09 18.26 5.43
N ILE A 102 -6.95 18.76 5.01
CA ILE A 102 -5.95 19.38 5.85
C ILE A 102 -5.59 20.72 5.22
N PHE A 103 -5.70 21.80 5.97
CA PHE A 103 -5.03 23.05 5.64
C PHE A 103 -3.62 22.99 6.21
N THR A 104 -2.60 23.07 5.35
CA THR A 104 -1.19 22.87 5.74
C THR A 104 -0.29 23.92 5.15
N GLN A 105 0.79 24.24 5.86
CA GLN A 105 1.87 25.12 5.42
C GLN A 105 3.13 24.32 5.02
N SER A 106 2.93 23.13 4.46
CA SER A 106 4.03 22.25 4.10
C SER A 106 4.96 22.89 3.05
N ASN A 107 6.24 22.99 3.40
CA ASN A 107 7.31 23.65 2.63
C ASN A 107 7.15 25.18 2.50
N GLY A 108 6.53 25.84 3.48
CA GLY A 108 6.46 27.30 3.55
C GLY A 108 5.38 27.93 2.66
N SER A 109 4.52 27.13 2.05
CA SER A 109 3.38 27.58 1.24
C SER A 109 2.08 27.00 1.82
N GLU A 110 1.11 27.88 2.01
CA GLU A 110 -0.26 27.55 2.41
C GLU A 110 -0.98 26.81 1.29
N LYS A 111 -1.44 25.60 1.60
CA LYS A 111 -2.22 24.79 0.68
C LYS A 111 -3.21 23.91 1.42
N CYS A 112 -4.30 23.66 0.74
CA CYS A 112 -5.29 22.68 1.14
C CYS A 112 -4.92 21.36 0.49
N VAL A 113 -4.89 20.30 1.27
CA VAL A 113 -4.71 18.94 0.78
C VAL A 113 -5.95 18.13 1.12
N GLN A 114 -6.40 17.36 0.15
CA GLN A 114 -7.51 16.44 0.32
C GLN A 114 -7.06 15.03 0.04
N TRP A 115 -7.43 14.13 0.96
CA TRP A 115 -7.29 12.70 0.81
C TRP A 115 -8.64 12.06 0.65
N GLN A 116 -8.68 11.02 -0.16
CA GLN A 116 -9.89 10.31 -0.43
C GLN A 116 -9.66 8.84 -0.72
N VAL A 117 -10.51 8.01 -0.12
CA VAL A 117 -10.66 6.59 -0.46
C VAL A 117 -11.94 6.42 -1.30
N LEU A 118 -11.83 5.73 -2.43
CA LEU A 118 -12.96 5.45 -3.34
C LEU A 118 -12.77 4.12 -4.07
N ASP A 119 -13.80 3.63 -4.75
CA ASP A 119 -13.75 2.38 -5.53
C ASP A 119 -12.73 2.41 -6.66
N ASP A 120 -11.82 1.43 -6.71
CA ASP A 120 -10.84 1.36 -7.79
C ASP A 120 -11.52 0.88 -9.09
N PRO A 121 -11.62 1.72 -10.15
CA PRO A 121 -12.22 1.29 -11.42
C PRO A 121 -11.38 0.21 -12.11
N GLY A 122 -10.10 0.10 -11.79
CA GLY A 122 -9.20 -0.93 -12.35
C GLY A 122 -9.29 -2.28 -11.63
N GLN A 123 -9.87 -2.33 -10.43
CA GLN A 123 -9.94 -3.54 -9.61
C GLN A 123 -11.28 -3.59 -8.83
N PRO A 124 -12.32 -4.21 -9.41
CA PRO A 124 -13.64 -4.30 -8.80
C PRO A 124 -13.59 -4.89 -7.38
N GLY A 125 -14.28 -4.25 -6.44
CA GLY A 125 -14.32 -4.67 -5.04
C GLY A 125 -13.11 -4.23 -4.20
N SER A 126 -12.16 -3.52 -4.79
CA SER A 126 -11.10 -2.83 -4.06
C SER A 126 -11.30 -1.32 -4.09
N LYS A 127 -10.60 -0.63 -3.19
CA LYS A 127 -10.56 0.82 -3.09
C LYS A 127 -9.16 1.33 -3.47
N LEU A 128 -9.10 2.58 -3.91
CA LEU A 128 -7.86 3.32 -4.08
C LEU A 128 -7.82 4.51 -3.12
N LEU A 129 -6.62 4.87 -2.69
CA LEU A 129 -6.35 6.11 -1.97
C LEU A 129 -5.74 7.10 -2.96
N ARG A 130 -6.33 8.28 -3.04
CA ARG A 130 -5.82 9.39 -3.84
C ARG A 130 -5.72 10.66 -3.03
N SER A 131 -4.86 11.56 -3.48
CA SER A 131 -4.69 12.89 -2.92
C SER A 131 -4.71 13.95 -4.00
N ARG A 132 -5.11 15.16 -3.62
CA ARG A 132 -4.94 16.37 -4.42
C ARG A 132 -4.68 17.54 -3.50
N SER A 133 -4.15 18.63 -4.06
CA SER A 133 -3.91 19.86 -3.33
C SER A 133 -4.29 21.09 -4.15
N TRP A 134 -4.58 22.19 -3.48
CA TRP A 134 -4.87 23.48 -4.09
C TRP A 134 -4.49 24.62 -3.17
N GLU A 135 -4.32 25.81 -3.73
CA GLU A 135 -4.12 27.04 -2.94
C GLU A 135 -5.44 27.53 -2.33
N PRO A 136 -5.46 28.16 -1.15
CA PRO A 136 -6.68 28.71 -0.56
C PRO A 136 -7.48 29.61 -1.51
N MET A 137 -6.76 30.40 -2.33
CA MET A 137 -7.34 31.30 -3.34
C MET A 137 -7.46 30.68 -4.74
N TRP A 138 -7.58 29.35 -4.85
CA TRP A 138 -7.66 28.67 -6.15
C TRP A 138 -8.80 29.15 -7.04
N THR A 139 -9.86 29.74 -6.50
CA THR A 139 -10.98 30.29 -7.28
C THR A 139 -10.56 31.48 -8.14
N THR A 140 -9.52 32.21 -7.74
CA THR A 140 -8.94 33.32 -8.51
C THR A 140 -7.65 32.90 -9.23
N THR A 141 -6.81 32.05 -8.62
CA THR A 141 -5.53 31.64 -9.23
C THR A 141 -5.67 30.48 -10.22
N GLY A 142 -6.73 29.67 -10.09
CA GLY A 142 -6.91 28.42 -10.85
C GLY A 142 -5.95 27.31 -10.44
N ASN A 143 -5.15 27.48 -9.39
CA ASN A 143 -4.09 26.53 -9.02
C ASN A 143 -4.65 25.35 -8.20
N VAL A 144 -5.11 24.32 -8.92
CA VAL A 144 -5.59 23.06 -8.38
C VAL A 144 -4.80 21.92 -9.03
N THR A 145 -4.17 21.07 -8.23
CA THR A 145 -3.51 19.88 -8.76
C THR A 145 -4.54 18.83 -9.12
N GLY A 146 -4.33 18.10 -10.20
CA GLY A 146 -5.08 16.89 -10.49
C GLY A 146 -4.98 15.84 -9.37
N TRP A 147 -5.90 14.88 -9.37
CA TRP A 147 -5.86 13.77 -8.44
C TRP A 147 -4.66 12.85 -8.73
N SER A 148 -3.84 12.61 -7.71
CA SER A 148 -2.76 11.64 -7.74
C SER A 148 -3.15 10.38 -6.97
N ILE A 149 -2.94 9.21 -7.55
CA ILE A 149 -3.17 7.94 -6.87
C ILE A 149 -1.95 7.63 -6.00
N VAL A 150 -2.19 7.39 -4.71
CA VAL A 150 -1.15 7.12 -3.72
C VAL A 150 -1.09 5.62 -3.39
N ALA A 151 -2.23 4.94 -3.31
CA ALA A 151 -2.29 3.50 -3.12
C ALA A 151 -3.50 2.89 -3.83
N ARG A 152 -3.41 1.61 -4.19
CA ARG A 152 -4.47 0.80 -4.83
C ARG A 152 -4.64 -0.52 -4.07
N GLY A 153 -5.71 -1.26 -4.38
CA GLY A 153 -5.95 -2.58 -3.78
C GLY A 153 -6.33 -2.51 -2.30
N LEU A 154 -6.86 -1.38 -1.85
CA LEU A 154 -7.29 -1.18 -0.48
C LEU A 154 -8.62 -1.89 -0.25
N ARG A 155 -8.84 -2.29 0.99
CA ARG A 155 -10.12 -2.83 1.47
C ARG A 155 -10.52 -2.02 2.68
N LEU A 156 -11.75 -1.53 2.68
CA LEU A 156 -12.35 -0.94 3.88
C LEU A 156 -13.14 -2.02 4.59
N ASP A 157 -13.15 -1.98 5.92
CA ASP A 157 -14.11 -2.72 6.72
C ASP A 157 -15.29 -1.80 7.09
N ALA A 158 -16.08 -2.19 8.09
CA ALA A 158 -17.21 -1.39 8.57
C ALA A 158 -16.80 -0.08 9.28
N THR A 159 -15.49 0.14 9.50
CA THR A 159 -14.96 1.29 10.22
C THR A 159 -14.26 2.23 9.24
N ASN A 160 -14.52 3.53 9.37
CA ASN A 160 -14.01 4.54 8.45
C ASN A 160 -12.47 4.57 8.41
N PRO A 161 -11.85 4.86 7.24
CA PRO A 161 -10.40 4.92 7.12
C PRO A 161 -9.79 6.13 7.83
N PHE A 162 -10.56 7.21 7.98
CA PHE A 162 -10.15 8.41 8.70
C PHE A 162 -11.14 8.71 9.83
N THR A 163 -10.65 8.75 11.05
CA THR A 163 -11.45 9.07 12.24
C THR A 163 -10.74 10.09 13.12
N LEU A 164 -11.44 11.14 13.50
CA LEU A 164 -10.91 12.17 14.40
C LEU A 164 -11.42 11.92 15.83
N ASN A 165 -10.52 11.54 16.73
CA ASN A 165 -10.83 11.32 18.13
C ASN A 165 -10.68 12.62 18.95
N GLY A 166 -11.54 12.81 19.95
CA GLY A 166 -11.43 13.93 20.91
C GLY A 166 -12.32 15.16 20.66
N ALA A 167 -13.39 15.03 19.86
CA ALA A 167 -14.18 16.15 19.32
C ALA A 167 -15.19 16.84 20.28
N LEU A 168 -15.08 16.70 21.61
CA LEU A 168 -16.05 17.32 22.53
C LEU A 168 -15.79 18.81 22.82
N THR A 169 -14.58 19.33 22.56
CA THR A 169 -14.28 20.77 22.69
C THR A 169 -13.27 21.24 21.64
N PRO A 170 -13.23 22.54 21.29
CA PRO A 170 -12.28 23.10 20.29
C PRO A 170 -10.80 23.00 20.70
N TYR A 171 -10.50 22.76 21.98
CA TYR A 171 -9.18 22.99 22.58
C TYR A 171 -8.52 21.75 23.20
N LYS A 172 -9.11 20.55 23.07
CA LYS A 172 -8.49 19.31 23.56
C LYS A 172 -7.67 18.62 22.47
N GLU A 173 -6.64 17.89 22.89
CA GLU A 173 -5.82 17.02 22.06
C GLU A 173 -6.71 16.17 21.16
N ARG A 174 -6.53 16.29 19.85
CA ARG A 174 -7.22 15.46 18.87
C ARG A 174 -6.22 14.59 18.15
N LEU A 175 -6.59 13.32 18.03
CA LEU A 175 -5.82 12.31 17.31
C LEU A 175 -6.58 11.98 16.03
N LEU A 176 -5.91 12.13 14.89
CA LEU A 176 -6.39 11.57 13.64
C LEU A 176 -5.92 10.13 13.56
N ASP A 177 -6.87 9.22 13.70
CA ASP A 177 -6.63 7.81 13.42
C ASP A 177 -6.79 7.56 11.93
N VAL A 178 -5.72 7.07 11.32
CA VAL A 178 -5.66 6.63 9.94
C VAL A 178 -5.53 5.12 9.96
N ARG A 179 -6.48 4.42 9.35
CA ARG A 179 -6.48 2.97 9.26
C ARG A 179 -6.76 2.54 7.83
N LEU A 180 -5.73 2.00 7.20
CA LEU A 180 -5.79 1.50 5.84
C LEU A 180 -5.58 -0.02 5.87
N LEU A 181 -6.42 -0.74 5.13
CA LEU A 181 -6.22 -2.17 4.95
C LEU A 181 -5.94 -2.44 3.47
N ALA A 182 -4.94 -3.27 3.18
CA ALA A 182 -4.70 -3.82 1.86
C ALA A 182 -5.10 -5.30 1.86
N TYR A 183 -5.81 -5.72 0.81
CA TYR A 183 -6.19 -7.10 0.65
C TYR A 183 -5.19 -7.82 -0.27
N ASP A 184 -4.60 -8.90 0.25
CA ASP A 184 -3.79 -9.80 -0.55
C ASP A 184 -4.68 -10.96 -1.02
N ALA A 185 -5.04 -10.93 -2.31
CA ALA A 185 -5.89 -11.96 -2.92
C ALA A 185 -5.24 -13.35 -2.95
N ARG A 186 -3.91 -13.45 -2.82
CA ARG A 186 -3.16 -14.70 -2.94
C ARG A 186 -3.07 -15.43 -1.61
N THR A 187 -2.73 -14.71 -0.53
CA THR A 187 -2.76 -15.26 0.84
C THR A 187 -4.17 -15.26 1.44
N ARG A 188 -5.13 -14.60 0.77
CA ARG A 188 -6.49 -14.33 1.25
C ARG A 188 -6.48 -13.62 2.61
N SER A 189 -5.42 -12.91 2.92
CA SER A 189 -5.24 -12.19 4.17
C SER A 189 -5.29 -10.69 3.93
N THR A 190 -5.73 -9.96 4.95
CA THR A 190 -5.71 -8.51 4.94
C THR A 190 -4.53 -8.02 5.78
N VAL A 191 -3.76 -7.09 5.24
CA VAL A 191 -2.71 -6.39 6.01
C VAL A 191 -3.25 -5.03 6.42
N SER A 192 -3.25 -4.73 7.71
CA SER A 192 -3.67 -3.44 8.23
C SER A 192 -2.45 -2.57 8.59
N VAL A 193 -2.54 -1.29 8.25
CA VAL A 193 -1.65 -0.25 8.73
C VAL A 193 -2.52 0.77 9.46
N GLN A 194 -2.28 0.91 10.76
CA GLN A 194 -2.97 1.87 11.61
C GLN A 194 -1.94 2.82 12.22
N SER A 195 -2.28 4.11 12.21
CA SER A 195 -1.47 5.15 12.84
C SER A 195 -2.36 6.23 13.44
N SER A 196 -2.02 6.67 14.64
CA SER A 196 -2.65 7.81 15.31
C SER A 196 -1.75 9.02 15.19
N LEU A 197 -2.24 10.06 14.53
CA LEU A 197 -1.49 11.25 14.15
C LEU A 197 -1.97 12.43 14.98
N ALA A 198 -1.03 13.18 15.57
CA ALA A 198 -1.31 14.42 16.29
C ALA A 198 -0.67 15.60 15.55
N GLY A 199 -1.47 16.63 15.30
CA GLY A 199 -0.98 17.93 14.85
C GLY A 199 -0.38 18.73 16.02
N ARG A 200 0.79 19.35 15.81
CA ARG A 200 1.54 20.06 16.88
C ARG A 200 0.96 21.45 17.19
N ASN A 201 0.37 22.12 16.20
CA ASN A 201 -0.20 23.47 16.29
C ASN A 201 -1.48 23.58 15.42
N THR A 202 -2.25 22.50 15.39
CA THR A 202 -3.39 22.38 14.48
C THR A 202 -4.66 22.73 15.24
N SER A 203 -5.40 23.71 14.73
CA SER A 203 -6.78 23.92 15.14
C SER A 203 -7.63 22.80 14.54
N TYR A 204 -8.50 22.21 15.34
CA TYR A 204 -9.33 21.10 14.88
C TYR A 204 -10.79 21.55 14.77
N GLY A 205 -11.39 21.35 13.61
CA GLY A 205 -12.78 21.70 13.35
C GLY A 205 -12.98 22.67 12.18
N TYR A 206 -14.22 23.06 11.96
CA TYR A 206 -14.67 23.83 10.79
C TYR A 206 -14.53 25.35 10.95
N THR A 207 -13.64 25.81 11.83
CA THR A 207 -13.50 27.25 12.16
C THR A 207 -12.73 28.04 11.11
N GLY A 208 -12.11 27.38 10.11
CA GLY A 208 -11.38 28.02 9.01
C GLY A 208 -12.10 27.87 7.67
N THR A 209 -12.37 28.99 7.00
CA THR A 209 -12.86 29.03 5.61
C THR A 209 -11.75 28.83 4.57
N ASP A 210 -10.51 28.60 5.01
CA ASP A 210 -9.31 28.61 4.17
C ASP A 210 -9.30 27.55 3.06
N CYS A 211 -10.02 26.43 3.26
CA CYS A 211 -10.18 25.38 2.25
C CYS A 211 -11.60 25.29 1.67
N THR A 212 -12.33 26.40 1.69
CA THR A 212 -13.67 26.52 1.11
C THR A 212 -13.73 27.71 0.12
N PRO A 213 -14.34 27.55 -1.06
CA PRO A 213 -15.01 26.36 -1.58
C PRO A 213 -14.02 25.25 -1.96
N VAL A 214 -14.47 24.00 -1.91
CA VAL A 214 -13.67 22.85 -2.37
C VAL A 214 -13.72 22.81 -3.90
N PRO A 215 -12.59 22.64 -4.60
CA PRO A 215 -12.60 22.44 -6.04
C PRO A 215 -13.52 21.28 -6.41
N LEU A 216 -14.38 21.53 -7.40
CA LEU A 216 -15.21 20.46 -7.93
C LEU A 216 -14.31 19.36 -8.51
N PRO A 217 -14.79 18.12 -8.47
CA PRO A 217 -14.05 16.96 -8.90
C PRO A 217 -13.61 16.94 -10.37
#